data_AF-A0A816RP03-F1
#
_entry.id   AF-A0A816RP03-F1
#
_cell.length_a   1.000
_cell.length_b   1.000
_cell.length_c   1.000
_cell.angle_alpha   90.00
_cell.angle_beta   90.00
_cell.angle_gamma   90.00
#
_symmetry.space_group_name_H-M   'P 1'
#
loop_
_entity.id
_entity.type
_entity.pdbx_description
1 polymer ?
#
loop_
_entity_poly.entity_id
_entity_poly.type
_entity_poly.pdbx_seq_one_letter_code
_entity_poly.pdbx_strand_id
1 'polypeptide(L)'
;QASGAYVFRPLTSKTQPVSTTRTIICTKTETVQSAMIVFNEWASQEVSLFQGAPTVEVEWTVGPIPIDDDVGKEIVVRYDTDIESASKYYTDANGRQVLERIRDYRPTWSYSVVENVSGNYYPINSRIWIKDGARQLTILTGNNDAD
;
A
#
# COMPACT_ATOMS: atom_id res chain seq x y z
N GLN A 1 5.35 10.47 -23.07
CA GLN A 1 6.10 10.38 -21.80
C GLN A 1 5.98 8.96 -21.26
N ALA A 2 7.10 8.30 -20.96
CA ALA A 2 7.14 6.98 -20.34
C ALA A 2 7.32 7.10 -18.81
N SER A 3 6.96 6.04 -18.07
CA SER A 3 7.28 5.91 -16.64
C SER A 3 8.80 5.77 -16.44
N GLY A 4 9.30 6.09 -15.25
CA GLY A 4 10.71 5.99 -14.91
C GLY A 4 11.01 6.48 -13.49
N ALA A 5 12.28 6.73 -13.18
CA ALA A 5 12.73 7.06 -11.82
C ALA A 5 11.99 8.25 -11.14
N TYR A 6 11.46 9.18 -11.93
CA TYR A 6 10.80 10.39 -11.43
C TYR A 6 9.32 10.50 -11.81
N VAL A 7 8.88 9.76 -12.81
CA VAL A 7 7.55 9.87 -13.38
C VAL A 7 6.88 8.53 -13.22
N PHE A 8 5.84 8.47 -12.40
CA PHE A 8 4.92 7.36 -12.35
C PHE A 8 3.78 7.61 -13.34
N ARG A 9 3.71 6.79 -14.40
CA ARG A 9 2.67 6.89 -15.42
C ARG A 9 2.18 5.51 -15.84
N PRO A 10 1.20 4.95 -15.11
CA PRO A 10 0.72 3.62 -15.40
C PRO A 10 -0.02 3.60 -16.74
N LEU A 11 0.15 2.53 -17.53
CA LEU A 11 -0.53 2.36 -18.82
C LEU A 11 -2.05 2.23 -18.66
N THR A 12 -2.50 1.71 -17.51
CA THR A 12 -3.92 1.56 -17.20
C THR A 12 -4.19 2.00 -15.76
N SER A 13 -5.42 2.42 -15.49
CA SER A 13 -5.86 2.74 -14.13
C SER A 13 -6.22 1.51 -13.29
N LYS A 14 -6.21 0.31 -13.90
CA LYS A 14 -6.60 -0.94 -13.26
C LYS A 14 -5.35 -1.71 -12.85
N THR A 15 -5.23 -1.98 -11.56
CA THR A 15 -4.23 -2.90 -11.03
C THR A 15 -4.51 -4.34 -11.49
N GLN A 16 -3.47 -5.10 -11.77
CA GLN A 16 -3.57 -6.54 -12.01
C GLN A 16 -3.04 -7.29 -10.78
N PRO A 17 -3.67 -8.41 -10.38
CA PRO A 17 -3.15 -9.21 -9.27
C PRO A 17 -1.81 -9.83 -9.65
N VAL A 18 -0.85 -9.84 -8.71
CA VAL A 18 0.47 -10.47 -8.92
C VAL A 18 0.38 -11.99 -9.10
N SER A 19 -0.70 -12.60 -8.60
CA SER A 19 -1.06 -13.98 -8.83
C SER A 19 -2.56 -14.17 -8.62
N THR A 20 -3.17 -15.12 -9.34
CA THR A 20 -4.56 -15.56 -9.12
C THR A 20 -4.65 -16.71 -8.13
N THR A 21 -3.52 -17.33 -7.80
CA THR A 21 -3.39 -18.41 -6.81
C THR A 21 -2.45 -17.98 -5.70
N ARG A 22 -2.51 -18.68 -4.58
CA ARG A 22 -1.59 -18.48 -3.46
C ARG A 22 -1.54 -19.72 -2.59
N THR A 23 -0.38 -19.94 -1.98
CA THR A 23 -0.20 -20.91 -0.91
C THR A 23 -0.19 -20.17 0.42
N ILE A 24 -0.89 -20.69 1.43
CA ILE A 24 -0.92 -20.11 2.77
C ILE A 24 -0.36 -21.13 3.75
N ILE A 25 0.63 -20.73 4.53
CA ILE A 25 1.23 -21.51 5.60
C ILE A 25 1.00 -20.76 6.90
N CYS A 26 0.24 -21.35 7.81
CA CYS A 26 -0.05 -20.76 9.11
C CYS A 26 0.86 -21.35 10.18
N THR A 27 1.45 -20.47 11.00
CA THR A 27 2.27 -20.85 12.15
C THR A 27 1.68 -20.23 13.40
N LYS A 28 1.60 -21.02 14.47
CA LYS A 28 1.14 -20.55 15.78
C LYS A 28 2.14 -21.00 16.84
N THR A 29 2.70 -20.04 17.55
CA THR A 29 3.53 -20.26 18.73
C THR A 29 2.82 -19.70 19.97
N GLU A 30 3.49 -19.70 21.12
CA GLU A 30 2.97 -19.08 22.34
C GLU A 30 2.86 -17.56 22.21
N THR A 31 3.77 -16.92 21.48
CA THR A 31 3.92 -15.46 21.43
C THR A 31 3.46 -14.82 20.13
N VAL A 32 3.38 -15.59 19.03
CA VAL A 32 3.01 -15.07 17.71
C VAL A 32 2.12 -16.04 16.92
N GLN A 33 1.18 -15.49 16.17
CA GLN A 33 0.44 -16.18 15.14
C GLN A 33 0.74 -15.51 13.80
N SER A 34 1.25 -16.26 12.83
CA SER A 34 1.54 -15.73 11.50
C SER A 34 0.95 -16.57 10.38
N ALA A 35 0.73 -15.92 9.24
CA ALA A 35 0.33 -16.53 7.98
C ALA A 35 1.28 -16.06 6.88
N MET A 36 2.12 -16.96 6.39
CA MET A 36 2.94 -16.76 5.21
C MET A 36 2.11 -17.04 3.95
N ILE A 37 1.94 -16.03 3.12
CA ILE A 37 1.20 -16.05 1.87
C ILE A 37 2.21 -15.96 0.73
N VAL A 38 2.38 -17.07 0.01
CA VAL A 38 3.24 -17.12 -1.19
C VAL A 38 2.36 -16.96 -2.42
N PHE A 39 2.51 -15.84 -3.14
CA PHE A 39 1.73 -15.56 -4.34
C PHE A 39 2.34 -16.25 -5.57
N ASN A 40 3.66 -16.16 -5.71
CA ASN A 40 4.46 -16.76 -6.77
C ASN A 40 5.95 -16.77 -6.36
N GLU A 41 6.86 -17.11 -7.29
CA GLU A 41 8.31 -17.25 -7.03
C GLU A 41 9.03 -15.95 -6.62
N TRP A 42 8.44 -14.77 -6.90
CA TRP A 42 9.06 -13.46 -6.66
C TRP A 42 8.26 -12.57 -5.72
N ALA A 43 7.12 -13.03 -5.20
CA ALA A 43 6.25 -12.25 -4.33
C ALA A 43 5.64 -13.10 -3.20
N SER A 44 5.91 -12.69 -1.96
CA SER A 44 5.28 -13.24 -0.75
C SER A 44 4.95 -12.15 0.26
N GLN A 45 4.08 -12.47 1.21
CA GLN A 45 3.69 -11.62 2.32
C GLN A 45 3.55 -12.45 3.58
N GLU A 46 4.03 -11.97 4.72
CA GLU A 46 3.75 -12.53 6.03
C GLU A 46 2.86 -11.57 6.82
N VAL A 47 1.78 -12.11 7.38
CA VAL A 47 0.88 -11.36 8.27
C VAL A 47 1.03 -11.94 9.67
N SER A 48 1.48 -11.12 10.62
CA SER A 48 1.83 -11.54 11.98
C SER A 48 1.02 -10.79 13.03
N LEU A 49 0.53 -11.53 14.01
CA LEU A 49 -0.14 -11.03 15.20
C LEU A 49 0.63 -11.47 16.44
N PHE A 50 1.27 -10.50 17.10
CA PHE A 50 1.99 -10.72 18.35
C PHE A 50 1.04 -10.67 19.55
N GLN A 51 1.30 -11.51 20.54
CA GLN A 51 0.51 -11.57 21.76
C GLN A 51 0.52 -10.20 22.47
N GLY A 52 -0.67 -9.62 22.68
CA GLY A 52 -0.84 -8.34 23.37
C GLY A 52 -0.52 -7.10 22.52
N ALA A 53 -0.07 -7.27 21.27
CA ALA A 53 0.17 -6.14 20.37
C ALA A 53 -1.16 -5.54 19.88
N PRO A 54 -1.28 -4.20 19.81
CA PRO A 54 -2.49 -3.54 19.31
C PRO A 54 -2.55 -3.48 17.77
N THR A 55 -1.53 -4.01 17.08
CA THR A 55 -1.33 -3.89 15.64
C THR A 55 -1.12 -5.25 15.00
N VAL A 56 -1.39 -5.32 13.70
CA VAL A 56 -0.99 -6.43 12.83
C VAL A 56 0.24 -6.00 12.07
N GLU A 57 1.27 -6.84 12.08
CA GLU A 57 2.47 -6.62 11.28
C GLU A 57 2.30 -7.30 9.93
N VAL A 58 2.68 -6.60 8.87
CA VAL A 58 2.60 -7.09 7.50
C VAL A 58 3.94 -6.86 6.84
N GLU A 59 4.67 -7.94 6.63
CA GLU A 59 5.95 -7.93 5.90
C GLU A 59 5.70 -8.43 4.48
N TRP A 60 6.38 -7.85 3.50
CA TRP A 60 6.30 -8.30 2.11
C TRP A 60 7.69 -8.42 1.51
N THR A 61 7.85 -9.48 0.71
CA THR A 61 9.06 -9.71 -0.07
C THR A 61 8.68 -9.67 -1.54
N VAL A 62 9.33 -8.77 -2.28
CA VAL A 62 9.11 -8.59 -3.72
C VAL A 62 10.46 -8.56 -4.41
N GLY A 63 10.73 -9.55 -5.26
CA GLY A 63 11.89 -9.56 -6.13
C GLY A 63 12.49 -10.94 -6.36
N PRO A 64 13.26 -11.10 -7.47
CA PRO A 64 13.41 -10.14 -8.56
C PRO A 64 12.11 -10.02 -9.38
N ILE A 65 11.71 -8.79 -9.73
CA ILE A 65 10.49 -8.56 -10.52
C ILE A 65 10.75 -9.06 -11.96
N PRO A 66 9.93 -9.96 -12.51
CA PRO A 66 10.14 -10.49 -13.85
C PRO A 66 9.93 -9.39 -14.90
N ILE A 67 10.87 -9.26 -15.82
CA ILE A 67 10.87 -8.27 -16.91
C ILE A 67 11.12 -8.88 -18.29
N ASP A 68 11.15 -10.21 -18.39
CA ASP A 68 11.41 -10.93 -19.65
C ASP A 68 10.30 -10.73 -20.70
N ASP A 69 9.18 -10.16 -20.28
CA ASP A 69 8.06 -9.74 -21.14
C ASP A 69 8.20 -8.31 -21.68
N ASP A 70 9.32 -7.63 -21.41
CA ASP A 70 9.59 -6.23 -21.73
C ASP A 70 8.57 -5.24 -21.11
N VAL A 71 7.84 -5.66 -20.06
CA VAL A 71 6.86 -4.81 -19.37
C VAL A 71 7.38 -4.44 -17.98
N GLY A 72 7.65 -3.14 -17.78
CA GLY A 72 7.94 -2.58 -16.46
C GLY A 72 6.74 -2.68 -15.52
N LYS A 73 6.97 -3.08 -14.27
CA LYS A 73 5.91 -3.34 -13.27
C LYS A 73 6.14 -2.48 -12.02
N GLU A 74 5.10 -1.79 -11.60
CA GLU A 74 5.06 -0.99 -10.38
C GLU A 74 4.14 -1.72 -9.38
N ILE A 75 4.73 -2.33 -8.35
CA ILE A 75 4.02 -3.22 -7.42
C ILE A 75 3.44 -2.41 -6.26
N VAL A 76 2.20 -2.69 -5.90
CA VAL A 76 1.49 -2.03 -4.81
C VAL A 76 0.83 -3.05 -3.90
N VAL A 77 0.81 -2.76 -2.60
CA VAL A 77 -0.08 -3.43 -1.65
C VAL A 77 -1.34 -2.58 -1.53
N ARG A 78 -2.51 -3.16 -1.79
CA ARG A 78 -3.80 -2.48 -1.67
C ARG A 78 -4.65 -3.12 -0.58
N TYR A 79 -5.14 -2.30 0.33
CA TYR A 79 -6.13 -2.68 1.32
C TYR A 79 -7.49 -2.12 0.90
N ASP A 80 -8.46 -3.01 0.71
CA ASP A 80 -9.83 -2.67 0.37
C ASP A 80 -10.70 -2.85 1.63
N THR A 81 -11.52 -1.85 1.96
CA THR A 81 -12.41 -1.85 3.13
C THR A 81 -13.77 -1.26 2.79
N ASP A 82 -14.75 -1.45 3.66
CA ASP A 82 -16.06 -0.82 3.62
C ASP A 82 -16.12 0.54 4.37
N ILE A 83 -14.97 1.14 4.71
CA ILE A 83 -14.93 2.47 5.34
C ILE A 83 -15.36 3.53 4.32
N GLU A 84 -16.42 4.26 4.66
CA GLU A 84 -16.95 5.35 3.83
C GLU A 84 -16.15 6.64 4.02
N SER A 85 -14.95 6.67 3.42
CA SER A 85 -13.99 7.78 3.61
C SER A 85 -14.35 9.09 2.91
N ALA A 86 -15.45 9.12 2.13
CA ALA A 86 -15.85 10.25 1.29
C ALA A 86 -14.71 10.74 0.36
N SER A 87 -13.92 9.83 -0.19
CA SER A 87 -12.73 10.10 -1.04
C SER A 87 -11.60 10.84 -0.31
N LYS A 88 -11.65 10.91 1.03
CA LYS A 88 -10.63 11.54 1.85
C LYS A 88 -9.65 10.51 2.40
N TYR A 89 -8.39 10.92 2.48
CA TYR A 89 -7.33 10.16 3.13
C TYR A 89 -6.33 11.16 3.70
N TYR A 90 -5.51 10.70 4.62
CA TYR A 90 -4.61 11.57 5.36
C TYR A 90 -3.20 11.00 5.28
N THR A 91 -2.25 11.83 4.91
CA THR A 91 -0.84 11.46 4.81
C THR A 91 -0.03 12.36 5.73
N ASP A 92 1.06 11.83 6.27
CA ASP A 92 2.02 12.67 6.94
C ASP A 92 2.84 13.53 5.95
N ALA A 93 3.41 14.62 6.46
CA ALA A 93 4.40 15.44 5.77
C ALA A 93 5.70 15.37 6.58
N ASN A 94 6.69 14.63 6.05
CA ASN A 94 7.99 14.41 6.68
C ASN A 94 7.88 13.85 8.10
N GLY A 95 6.96 12.90 8.35
CA GLY A 95 6.75 12.27 9.66
C GLY A 95 6.01 13.12 10.70
N ARG A 96 5.70 14.38 10.39
CA ARG A 96 5.21 15.36 11.37
C ARG A 96 3.76 15.74 11.15
N GLN A 97 3.53 16.75 10.32
CA GLN A 97 2.21 17.31 10.10
C GLN A 97 1.35 16.34 9.32
N VAL A 98 0.05 16.43 9.49
CA VAL A 98 -0.93 15.61 8.80
C VAL A 98 -1.66 16.48 7.79
N LEU A 99 -1.75 15.99 6.56
CA LEU A 99 -2.44 16.70 5.47
C LEU A 99 -3.64 15.87 5.02
N GLU A 100 -4.81 16.50 4.98
CA GLU A 100 -5.99 15.93 4.31
C GLU A 100 -5.77 15.96 2.79
N ARG A 101 -6.02 14.83 2.15
CA ARG A 101 -6.00 14.63 0.71
C ARG A 101 -7.40 14.22 0.26
N ILE A 102 -7.84 14.78 -0.87
CA ILE A 102 -9.10 14.43 -1.49
C ILE A 102 -8.77 13.97 -2.91
N ARG A 103 -9.26 12.79 -3.30
CA ARG A 103 -9.06 12.25 -4.65
C ARG A 103 -9.53 13.26 -5.70
N ASP A 104 -8.73 13.46 -6.74
CA ASP A 104 -9.03 14.33 -7.89
C ASP A 104 -9.26 15.80 -7.54
N TYR A 105 -8.70 16.28 -6.43
CA TYR A 105 -8.91 17.64 -5.94
C TYR A 105 -7.59 18.37 -5.64
N ARG A 106 -7.62 19.70 -5.78
CA ARG A 106 -6.55 20.61 -5.34
C ARG A 106 -7.16 21.81 -4.60
N PRO A 107 -6.58 22.23 -3.46
CA PRO A 107 -7.15 23.32 -2.66
C PRO A 107 -6.93 24.72 -3.26
N THR A 108 -5.93 24.88 -4.12
CA THR A 108 -5.44 26.20 -4.56
C THR A 108 -5.79 26.55 -6.01
N TRP A 109 -6.29 25.60 -6.81
CA TRP A 109 -6.74 25.86 -8.19
C TRP A 109 -7.74 24.81 -8.66
N SER A 110 -8.49 25.14 -9.72
CA SER A 110 -9.39 24.20 -10.39
C SER A 110 -8.57 23.13 -11.14
N TYR A 111 -8.60 21.90 -10.63
CA TYR A 111 -7.85 20.78 -11.18
C TYR A 111 -8.64 20.03 -12.25
N SER A 112 -8.06 19.88 -13.44
CA SER A 112 -8.55 18.97 -14.47
C SER A 112 -7.80 17.65 -14.36
N VAL A 113 -8.51 16.55 -14.17
CA VAL A 113 -7.91 15.22 -13.99
C VAL A 113 -7.35 14.74 -15.33
N VAL A 114 -6.03 14.72 -15.43
CA VAL A 114 -5.30 14.22 -16.61
C VAL A 114 -4.72 12.82 -16.39
N GLU A 115 -4.39 12.48 -15.14
CA GLU A 115 -3.83 11.18 -14.75
C GLU A 115 -4.51 10.74 -13.44
N ASN A 116 -5.48 9.84 -13.56
CA ASN A 116 -6.40 9.47 -12.46
C ASN A 116 -5.75 8.64 -11.34
N VAL A 117 -4.65 7.96 -11.61
CA VAL A 117 -3.87 7.22 -10.61
C VAL A 117 -2.73 8.08 -10.09
N SER A 118 -1.76 8.41 -10.94
CA SER A 118 -0.53 9.08 -10.49
C SER A 118 -0.77 10.49 -9.96
N GLY A 119 -1.80 11.20 -10.43
CA GLY A 119 -2.20 12.50 -9.89
C GLY A 119 -2.70 12.46 -8.44
N ASN A 120 -2.95 11.28 -7.88
CA ASN A 120 -3.43 11.08 -6.51
C ASN A 120 -2.40 10.41 -5.59
N TYR A 121 -1.17 10.13 -6.08
CA TYR A 121 -0.07 9.67 -5.24
C TYR A 121 0.55 10.84 -4.47
N TYR A 122 0.80 10.63 -3.18
CA TYR A 122 1.50 11.55 -2.30
C TYR A 122 2.58 10.79 -1.53
N PRO A 123 3.70 11.44 -1.17
CA PRO A 123 4.71 10.82 -0.32
C PRO A 123 4.11 10.49 1.05
N ILE A 124 4.45 9.31 1.56
CA ILE A 124 4.10 8.83 2.90
C ILE A 124 5.43 8.44 3.54
N ASN A 125 5.84 9.15 4.60
CA ASN A 125 7.09 8.84 5.28
C ASN A 125 6.87 7.94 6.50
N SER A 126 5.67 8.00 7.11
CA SER A 126 5.39 7.24 8.33
C SER A 126 3.99 6.65 8.39
N ARG A 127 2.97 7.32 7.85
CA ARG A 127 1.58 6.87 8.03
C ARG A 127 0.61 7.44 7.00
N ILE A 128 -0.35 6.58 6.67
CA ILE A 128 -1.54 6.94 5.91
C ILE A 128 -2.77 6.33 6.59
N TRP A 129 -3.91 7.02 6.53
CA TRP A 129 -5.16 6.43 6.97
C TRP A 129 -6.38 6.92 6.20
N ILE A 130 -7.43 6.13 6.32
CA ILE A 130 -8.81 6.47 5.96
C ILE A 130 -9.70 6.28 7.20
N LYS A 131 -10.79 7.03 7.27
CA LYS A 131 -11.76 6.93 8.37
C LYS A 131 -13.16 7.28 7.93
N ASP A 132 -14.14 6.76 8.65
CA ASP A 132 -15.55 7.18 8.62
C ASP A 132 -15.92 7.76 10.00
N GLY A 133 -17.23 7.86 10.31
CA GLY A 133 -17.70 8.37 11.60
C GLY A 133 -17.44 7.44 12.81
N ALA A 134 -17.07 6.19 12.58
CA ALA A 134 -16.95 5.16 13.63
C ALA A 134 -15.60 4.43 13.63
N ARG A 135 -14.93 4.32 12.48
CA ARG A 135 -13.78 3.43 12.26
C ARG A 135 -12.66 4.18 11.55
N GLN A 136 -11.43 3.75 11.81
CA GLN A 136 -10.23 4.22 11.13
C GLN A 136 -9.32 3.04 10.81
N LEU A 137 -8.84 2.95 9.57
CA LEU A 137 -7.76 2.06 9.18
C LEU A 137 -6.50 2.90 8.97
N THR A 138 -5.48 2.65 9.79
CA THR A 138 -4.17 3.31 9.69
C THR A 138 -3.12 2.31 9.26
N ILE A 139 -2.38 2.66 8.22
CA ILE A 139 -1.18 1.93 7.78
C ILE A 139 0.03 2.74 8.22
N LEU A 140 0.89 2.10 8.99
CA LEU A 140 2.20 2.63 9.35
C LEU A 140 3.24 2.07 8.40
N THR A 141 4.16 2.91 7.97
CA THR A 141 5.30 2.51 7.14
C THR A 141 6.57 2.66 7.96
N GLY A 142 7.39 1.62 7.95
CA GLY A 142 8.71 1.61 8.56
C GLY A 142 9.50 0.47 7.95
N ASN A 143 10.82 0.57 8.00
CA ASN A 143 11.66 -0.60 7.79
C ASN A 143 11.74 -1.34 9.11
N ASN A 144 11.71 -2.67 9.06
CA ASN A 144 12.21 -3.50 10.16
C ASN A 144 13.74 -3.37 10.19
N ASP A 145 14.27 -2.20 10.52
CA ASP A 145 15.62 -2.09 11.05
C ASP A 145 15.53 -2.51 12.51
N ALA A 146 15.48 -3.83 12.72
CA ALA A 146 15.84 -4.41 14.00
C ALA A 146 17.32 -4.12 14.23
N ASP A 147 17.64 -3.41 15.31
CA ASP A 147 18.97 -3.38 15.91
C ASP A 147 19.51 -4.81 16.14
#